data_AF-A0A965CGK1-F1
#
_entry.id   AF-A0A965CGK1-F1
#
_cell.length_a   1.000
_cell.length_b   1.000
_cell.length_c   1.000
_cell.angle_alpha   90.00
_cell.angle_beta   90.00
_cell.angle_gamma   90.00
#
_symmetry.space_group_name_H-M   'P 1'
#
loop_
_entity.id
_entity.type
_entity.pdbx_description
1 polymer ?
#
loop_
_entity_poly.entity_id
_entity_poly.type
_entity_poly.pdbx_seq_one_letter_code
_entity_poly.pdbx_strand_id
1 'polypeptide(L)'
;MAYWPETRILSANSPSTDAFARWRVSVPQTLFDTINEYDTASVFWSTETLNGGSVTHLPNESSVQLSVPGVLNARVIRQTYEYYKYQPGKSQLVVLTAVFGADTAGVRRRIGYFDSKNGIFFEQTAAGLRVVRRTYTSGGVVDDPIDRASWNVDPLDGSGPSGMNLDPTKANIYWFDIEWLGVGRVRMGVWGPDGQPVVCHVFENANAFTTVYMTTANLPIRYEIENTAGGSAATLKQICSTVMTEGESGTIAKPYYFGATATSNLAVTTRQAVFSIRPRTTFQGLTNRIRVVPQDIGMIVTTNDALWELVYNPTFTGAPAWSDANTANSSVEYSTHTGAGNGAITGGIVVATGFAPAAQGSFAKYEAKGFDFKYPITLDLNGANPIALSIVCTSLNNTANVRAALNWAEIR
;
A
#
# COMPACT_ATOMS: atom_id res chain seq x y z
N MET A 1 -15.64 55.53 -5.30
CA MET A 1 -15.81 54.13 -5.76
C MET A 1 -14.46 53.65 -6.24
N ALA A 2 -13.74 52.88 -5.43
CA ALA A 2 -12.52 52.21 -5.85
C ALA A 2 -12.95 50.96 -6.63
N TYR A 3 -12.73 50.95 -7.94
CA TYR A 3 -12.95 49.81 -8.80
C TYR A 3 -11.76 48.87 -8.60
N TRP A 4 -11.96 47.78 -7.87
CA TRP A 4 -11.03 46.64 -7.92
C TRP A 4 -11.05 46.14 -9.37
N PRO A 5 -9.93 46.10 -10.09
CA PRO A 5 -9.93 45.48 -11.41
C PRO A 5 -10.35 44.02 -11.19
N GLU A 6 -11.45 43.61 -11.82
CA GLU A 6 -11.81 42.20 -11.93
C GLU A 6 -10.62 41.49 -12.59
N THR A 7 -9.82 40.77 -11.81
CA THR A 7 -8.78 39.89 -12.35
C THR A 7 -9.48 38.78 -13.12
N ARG A 8 -9.75 39.00 -14.40
CA ARG A 8 -10.31 37.99 -15.29
C ARG A 8 -9.20 37.01 -15.64
N ILE A 9 -9.26 35.82 -15.04
CA ILE A 9 -8.39 34.70 -15.42
C ILE A 9 -8.92 34.14 -16.74
N LEU A 10 -8.39 34.64 -17.85
CA LEU A 10 -8.69 34.13 -19.19
C LEU A 10 -7.82 32.91 -19.47
N SER A 11 -8.42 31.84 -19.99
CA SER A 11 -7.67 30.71 -20.50
C SER A 11 -6.91 31.10 -21.76
N ALA A 12 -5.60 30.89 -21.79
CA ALA A 12 -4.83 30.97 -23.03
C ALA A 12 -5.22 29.82 -23.97
N ASN A 13 -5.13 30.03 -25.29
CA ASN A 13 -5.22 28.94 -26.26
C ASN A 13 -3.99 28.04 -26.10
N SER A 14 -4.13 27.01 -25.26
CA SER A 14 -3.07 26.11 -24.87
C SER A 14 -3.64 24.71 -24.61
N PRO A 15 -2.80 23.67 -24.47
CA PRO A 15 -3.26 22.34 -24.08
C PRO A 15 -4.04 22.28 -22.76
N SER A 16 -4.06 23.36 -21.96
CA SER A 16 -4.88 23.46 -20.74
C SER A 16 -6.38 23.58 -21.01
N THR A 17 -6.81 23.91 -22.23
CA THR A 17 -8.23 23.96 -22.62
C THR A 17 -8.60 22.84 -23.59
N ASP A 18 -9.87 22.45 -23.57
CA ASP A 18 -10.44 21.58 -24.60
C ASP A 18 -10.87 22.38 -25.84
N ALA A 19 -11.30 21.67 -26.88
CA ALA A 19 -11.75 22.29 -28.13
C ALA A 19 -12.99 23.19 -27.98
N PHE A 20 -13.66 23.16 -26.82
CA PHE A 20 -14.81 24.01 -26.47
C PHE A 20 -14.42 25.11 -25.47
N ALA A 21 -13.12 25.40 -25.33
CA ALA A 21 -12.57 26.41 -24.42
C ALA A 21 -12.90 26.16 -22.93
N ARG A 22 -13.12 24.91 -22.54
CA ARG A 22 -13.26 24.51 -21.12
C ARG A 22 -11.90 24.14 -20.57
N TRP A 23 -11.63 24.50 -19.32
CA TRP A 23 -10.41 24.06 -18.63
C TRP A 23 -10.41 22.54 -18.49
N ARG A 24 -9.30 21.92 -18.88
CA ARG A 24 -9.04 20.52 -18.57
C ARG A 24 -8.66 20.43 -17.10
N VAL A 25 -9.46 19.71 -16.32
CA VAL A 25 -9.23 19.52 -14.89
C VAL A 25 -8.80 18.07 -14.66
N SER A 26 -7.79 17.89 -13.83
CA SER A 26 -7.44 16.59 -13.29
C SER A 26 -8.08 16.43 -11.92
N VAL A 27 -8.93 15.42 -11.76
CA VAL A 27 -9.59 15.14 -10.47
C VAL A 27 -8.72 14.14 -9.69
N PRO A 28 -8.16 14.53 -8.52
CA PRO A 28 -7.43 13.60 -7.69
C PRO A 28 -8.38 12.57 -7.09
N GLN A 29 -7.99 11.30 -7.15
CA GLN A 29 -8.68 10.22 -6.47
C GLN A 29 -7.71 9.52 -5.53
N THR A 30 -8.12 9.39 -4.27
CA THR A 30 -7.38 8.68 -3.24
C THR A 30 -7.35 7.18 -3.56
N LEU A 31 -6.14 6.64 -3.69
CA LEU A 31 -5.88 5.20 -3.73
C LEU A 31 -5.64 4.63 -2.33
N PHE A 32 -5.04 5.44 -1.46
CA PHE A 32 -4.79 5.12 -0.06
C PHE A 32 -4.68 6.37 0.78
N ASP A 33 -5.15 6.27 2.01
CA ASP A 33 -4.98 7.25 3.06
C ASP A 33 -4.87 6.52 4.40
N THR A 34 -4.06 7.05 5.31
CA THR A 34 -3.95 6.54 6.66
C THR A 34 -3.71 7.65 7.65
N ILE A 35 -4.41 7.52 8.77
CA ILE A 35 -4.22 8.28 10.00
C ILE A 35 -3.95 7.27 11.12
N ASN A 36 -3.13 7.63 12.10
CA ASN A 36 -2.73 6.74 13.19
C ASN A 36 -3.35 7.21 14.51
N GLU A 37 -4.67 7.45 14.51
CA GLU A 37 -5.39 7.99 15.68
C GLU A 37 -5.49 6.95 16.81
N TYR A 38 -6.02 5.78 16.52
CA TYR A 38 -6.32 4.75 17.53
C TYR A 38 -5.21 3.76 17.76
N ASP A 39 -4.42 3.47 16.74
CA ASP A 39 -3.36 2.48 16.79
C ASP A 39 -2.30 2.78 15.72
N THR A 40 -1.38 1.84 15.52
CA THR A 40 -0.40 1.96 14.43
C THR A 40 -1.01 1.74 13.04
N ALA A 41 -2.26 1.29 12.92
CA ALA A 41 -2.87 0.81 11.68
C ALA A 41 -2.17 -0.45 11.11
N SER A 42 -1.89 -1.44 11.97
CA SER A 42 -1.16 -2.68 11.61
C SER A 42 -1.83 -3.53 10.53
N VAL A 43 -3.11 -3.29 10.25
CA VAL A 43 -3.85 -3.90 9.13
C VAL A 43 -3.30 -3.47 7.77
N PHE A 44 -2.85 -2.22 7.63
CA PHE A 44 -2.37 -1.64 6.37
C PHE A 44 -0.85 -1.63 6.27
N TRP A 45 -0.16 -1.72 7.40
CA TRP A 45 1.28 -1.57 7.51
C TRP A 45 1.98 -2.87 7.96
N SER A 46 2.89 -3.36 7.12
CA SER A 46 3.86 -4.39 7.46
C SER A 46 5.06 -3.75 8.16
N THR A 47 5.48 -4.31 9.30
CA THR A 47 6.61 -3.80 10.09
C THR A 47 7.66 -4.88 10.27
N GLU A 48 8.91 -4.56 9.96
CA GLU A 48 10.09 -5.35 10.30
C GLU A 48 10.94 -4.58 11.30
N THR A 49 11.34 -5.24 12.38
CA THR A 49 12.30 -4.72 13.34
C THR A 49 13.51 -5.66 13.44
N LEU A 50 14.68 -5.09 13.62
CA LEU A 50 15.95 -5.82 13.78
C LEU A 50 16.79 -5.19 14.89
N ASN A 51 17.55 -6.01 15.61
CA ASN A 51 18.51 -5.61 16.65
C ASN A 51 17.97 -4.56 17.65
N GLY A 52 16.75 -4.78 18.15
CA GLY A 52 16.13 -3.93 19.18
C GLY A 52 15.41 -2.69 18.65
N GLY A 53 15.22 -2.57 17.33
CA GLY A 53 14.29 -1.57 16.77
C GLY A 53 12.87 -1.76 17.30
N SER A 54 12.14 -0.67 17.50
CA SER A 54 10.77 -0.69 18.04
C SER A 54 9.84 0.29 17.32
N VAL A 55 8.56 -0.04 17.30
CA VAL A 55 7.48 0.81 16.80
C VAL A 55 6.47 1.05 17.90
N THR A 56 6.17 2.32 18.17
CA THR A 56 5.29 2.73 19.27
C THR A 56 4.25 3.71 18.75
N HIS A 57 2.98 3.45 19.04
CA HIS A 57 1.90 4.40 18.81
C HIS A 57 1.95 5.52 19.85
N LEU A 58 1.75 6.76 19.41
CA LEU A 58 1.68 7.96 20.24
C LEU A 58 0.24 8.50 20.19
N PRO A 59 -0.65 8.09 21.11
CA PRO A 59 -2.09 8.41 21.04
C PRO A 59 -2.38 9.91 21.01
N ASN A 60 -1.68 10.70 21.84
CA ASN A 60 -1.88 12.15 21.94
C ASN A 60 -1.42 12.92 20.70
N GLU A 61 -0.66 12.28 19.82
CA GLU A 61 -0.11 12.89 18.61
C GLU A 61 -0.67 12.25 17.33
N SER A 62 -1.54 11.24 17.44
CA SER A 62 -2.03 10.44 16.31
C SER A 62 -0.91 10.00 15.36
N SER A 63 0.22 9.58 15.94
CA SER A 63 1.45 9.31 15.21
C SER A 63 2.11 8.01 15.66
N VAL A 64 3.05 7.54 14.86
CA VAL A 64 3.81 6.31 15.12
C VAL A 64 5.29 6.66 15.16
N GLN A 65 5.95 6.33 16.26
CA GLN A 65 7.38 6.52 16.44
C GLN A 65 8.14 5.22 16.13
N LEU A 66 9.00 5.29 15.12
CA LEU A 66 10.00 4.27 14.84
C LEU A 66 11.27 4.64 15.62
N SER A 67 11.79 3.73 16.44
CA SER A 67 12.98 3.97 17.27
C SER A 67 14.03 2.89 17.03
N VAL A 68 15.30 3.30 16.96
CA VAL A 68 16.45 2.39 16.94
C VAL A 68 17.38 2.71 18.11
N PRO A 69 17.88 1.69 18.84
CA PRO A 69 18.92 1.89 19.83
C PRO A 69 20.28 2.21 19.16
N GLY A 70 21.28 2.55 19.97
CA GLY A 70 22.68 2.73 19.56
C GLY A 70 23.41 1.45 19.15
N VAL A 71 22.69 0.46 18.60
CA VAL A 71 23.22 -0.87 18.23
C VAL A 71 23.42 -0.92 16.72
N LEU A 72 24.56 -1.44 16.28
CA LEU A 72 24.86 -1.62 14.86
C LEU A 72 23.78 -2.49 14.17
N ASN A 73 23.34 -2.05 12.99
CA ASN A 73 22.27 -2.66 12.19
C ASN A 73 20.90 -2.71 12.89
N ALA A 74 20.70 -1.95 13.97
CA ALA A 74 19.35 -1.74 14.50
C ALA A 74 18.49 -1.04 13.45
N ARG A 75 17.37 -1.67 13.10
CA ARG A 75 16.54 -1.22 11.97
C ARG A 75 15.07 -1.35 12.29
N VAL A 76 14.30 -0.42 11.75
CA VAL A 76 12.85 -0.48 11.66
C VAL A 76 12.44 -0.11 10.25
N ILE A 77 11.72 -1.00 9.57
CA ILE A 77 11.07 -0.73 8.29
C ILE A 77 9.57 -0.85 8.53
N ARG A 78 8.83 0.20 8.16
CA ARG A 78 7.37 0.23 8.17
C ARG A 78 6.89 0.55 6.76
N GLN A 79 6.20 -0.39 6.14
CA GLN A 79 5.80 -0.32 4.74
C GLN A 79 4.34 -0.73 4.56
N THR A 80 3.61 -0.10 3.64
CA THR A 80 2.27 -0.57 3.29
C THR A 80 2.31 -2.00 2.72
N TYR A 81 1.31 -2.82 3.07
CA TYR A 81 1.12 -4.14 2.47
C TYR A 81 0.79 -4.04 0.99
N GLU A 82 0.00 -3.02 0.62
CA GLU A 82 -0.38 -2.78 -0.77
C GLU A 82 0.70 -2.02 -1.53
N TYR A 83 0.90 -2.43 -2.78
CA TYR A 83 1.65 -1.69 -3.79
C TYR A 83 0.62 -0.99 -4.67
N TYR A 84 0.63 0.33 -4.66
CA TYR A 84 -0.43 1.10 -5.33
C TYR A 84 -0.14 1.18 -6.82
N LYS A 85 -1.13 0.81 -7.63
CA LYS A 85 -0.96 0.74 -9.09
C LYS A 85 -0.86 2.13 -9.71
N TYR A 86 0.24 2.38 -10.39
CA TYR A 86 0.40 3.49 -11.32
C TYR A 86 -0.45 3.26 -12.58
N GLN A 87 -1.13 4.31 -13.03
CA GLN A 87 -1.93 4.31 -14.24
C GLN A 87 -1.23 5.16 -15.31
N PRO A 88 -0.70 4.56 -16.40
CA PRO A 88 -0.07 5.32 -17.48
C PRO A 88 -0.99 6.43 -18.02
N GLY A 89 -0.43 7.62 -18.16
CA GLY A 89 -1.16 8.83 -18.58
C GLY A 89 -1.77 9.63 -17.43
N LYS A 90 -1.55 9.22 -16.17
CA LYS A 90 -1.95 9.97 -14.98
C LYS A 90 -0.74 10.24 -14.09
N SER A 91 -0.76 11.39 -13.43
CA SER A 91 0.21 11.72 -12.39
C SER A 91 -0.15 10.98 -11.11
N GLN A 92 0.85 10.40 -10.44
CA GLN A 92 0.66 9.77 -9.15
C GLN A 92 1.27 10.67 -8.07
N LEU A 93 0.39 11.25 -7.25
CA LEU A 93 0.75 12.15 -6.17
C LEU A 93 0.84 11.37 -4.86
N VAL A 94 1.93 11.53 -4.14
CA VAL A 94 2.13 10.91 -2.83
C VAL A 94 2.48 11.99 -1.82
N VAL A 95 1.88 11.88 -0.64
CA VAL A 95 1.97 12.87 0.41
C VAL A 95 2.24 12.16 1.73
N LEU A 96 3.32 12.55 2.39
CA LEU A 96 3.84 11.90 3.60
C LEU A 96 4.14 12.95 4.65
N THR A 97 3.67 12.75 5.87
CA THR A 97 4.00 13.62 6.99
C THR A 97 4.98 12.91 7.92
N ALA A 98 6.10 13.56 8.24
CA ALA A 98 7.14 12.98 9.07
C ALA A 98 7.91 14.01 9.90
N VAL A 99 8.55 13.52 10.97
CA VAL A 99 9.63 14.21 11.70
C VAL A 99 10.87 13.34 11.63
N PHE A 100 11.91 13.83 10.95
CA PHE A 100 13.19 13.11 10.85
C PHE A 100 14.00 13.23 12.14
N GLY A 101 13.95 14.39 12.82
CA GLY A 101 14.83 14.67 13.95
C GLY A 101 16.19 15.20 13.50
N ALA A 102 17.13 15.33 14.43
CA ALA A 102 18.45 15.88 14.14
C ALA A 102 19.31 14.92 13.29
N ASP A 103 20.16 15.49 12.45
CA ASP A 103 21.18 14.74 11.71
C ASP A 103 22.10 14.05 12.72
N THR A 104 22.10 12.72 12.71
CA THR A 104 22.80 11.90 13.71
C THR A 104 23.84 11.03 13.02
N ALA A 105 25.09 11.07 13.48
CA ALA A 105 26.16 10.24 12.96
C ALA A 105 25.80 8.75 13.04
N GLY A 106 26.04 8.00 11.95
CA GLY A 106 25.75 6.58 11.90
C GLY A 106 24.27 6.21 11.75
N VAL A 107 23.34 7.17 11.67
CA VAL A 107 21.91 6.91 11.49
C VAL A 107 21.48 7.33 10.08
N ARG A 108 20.66 6.47 9.46
CA ARG A 108 19.97 6.75 8.20
C ARG A 108 18.47 6.69 8.42
N ARG A 109 17.75 7.70 7.92
CA ARG A 109 16.29 7.76 7.94
C ARG A 109 15.77 7.98 6.52
N ARG A 110 14.70 7.30 6.14
CA ARG A 110 14.09 7.39 4.80
C ARG A 110 12.58 7.43 4.90
N ILE A 111 11.97 8.31 4.11
CA ILE A 111 10.51 8.33 3.89
C ILE A 111 10.25 8.50 2.40
N GLY A 112 9.29 7.75 1.87
CA GLY A 112 8.96 7.89 0.45
C GLY A 112 8.07 6.81 -0.08
N TYR A 113 8.10 6.70 -1.40
CA TYR A 113 7.38 5.72 -2.19
C TYR A 113 8.39 4.82 -2.88
N PHE A 114 8.79 3.78 -2.15
CA PHE A 114 9.92 2.95 -2.54
C PHE A 114 9.89 1.58 -1.87
N ASP A 115 10.59 0.64 -2.51
CA ASP A 115 10.88 -0.68 -1.97
C ASP A 115 12.41 -0.95 -1.96
N SER A 116 12.79 -2.23 -1.86
CA SER A 116 14.21 -2.62 -1.90
C SER A 116 14.86 -2.46 -3.28
N LYS A 117 14.09 -2.25 -4.36
CA LYS A 117 14.55 -2.27 -5.74
C LYS A 117 14.33 -0.94 -6.47
N ASN A 118 13.24 -0.23 -6.21
CA ASN A 118 12.86 0.98 -6.94
C ASN A 118 12.23 2.02 -6.00
N GLY A 119 12.28 3.27 -6.41
CA GLY A 119 11.38 4.30 -5.88
C GLY A 119 12.02 5.65 -5.63
N ILE A 120 11.23 6.53 -5.05
CA ILE A 120 11.55 7.94 -4.83
C ILE A 120 11.36 8.23 -3.34
N PHE A 121 12.39 8.80 -2.70
CA PHE A 121 12.33 9.05 -1.26
C PHE A 121 13.25 10.19 -0.82
N PHE A 122 12.90 10.79 0.31
CA PHE A 122 13.79 11.63 1.08
C PHE A 122 14.64 10.75 1.99
N GLU A 123 15.93 11.05 2.09
CA GLU A 123 16.86 10.38 2.97
C GLU A 123 17.61 11.41 3.82
N GLN A 124 17.72 11.15 5.12
CA GLN A 124 18.55 11.92 6.04
C GLN A 124 19.69 11.05 6.55
N THR A 125 20.90 11.59 6.50
CA THR A 125 22.11 11.02 7.10
C THR A 125 22.84 12.08 7.93
N ALA A 126 24.04 11.77 8.42
CA ALA A 126 24.90 12.75 9.08
C ALA A 126 25.30 13.92 8.15
N ALA A 127 25.26 13.73 6.83
CA ALA A 127 25.53 14.77 5.84
C ALA A 127 24.33 15.71 5.59
N GLY A 128 23.19 15.45 6.24
CA GLY A 128 21.96 16.19 6.07
C GLY A 128 20.91 15.45 5.23
N LEU A 129 19.87 16.20 4.86
CA LEU A 129 18.75 15.73 4.06
C LEU A 129 19.11 15.73 2.56
N ARG A 130 18.64 14.71 1.84
CA ARG A 130 18.81 14.54 0.39
C ARG A 130 17.58 13.89 -0.22
N VAL A 131 17.46 14.01 -1.55
CA VAL A 131 16.46 13.28 -2.32
C VAL A 131 17.14 12.14 -3.05
N VAL A 132 16.46 11.00 -3.21
CA VAL A 132 17.05 9.82 -3.82
C VAL A 132 16.07 9.18 -4.79
N ARG A 133 16.57 8.88 -5.98
CA ARG A 133 15.92 7.98 -6.94
C ARG A 133 16.63 6.63 -6.91
N ARG A 134 15.90 5.56 -6.57
CA ARG A 134 16.38 4.18 -6.61
C ARG A 134 15.86 3.45 -7.84
N THR A 135 16.72 2.68 -8.49
CA THR A 135 16.40 1.92 -9.69
C THR A 135 17.02 0.52 -9.70
N TYR A 136 16.33 -0.44 -10.33
CA TYR A 136 16.78 -1.82 -10.52
C TYR A 136 16.91 -2.21 -12.01
N THR A 137 17.04 -1.23 -12.90
CA THR A 137 16.97 -1.45 -14.36
C THR A 137 18.15 -2.22 -14.93
N SER A 138 19.28 -2.26 -14.23
CA SER A 138 20.48 -3.03 -14.59
C SER A 138 20.50 -4.45 -14.01
N GLY A 139 19.48 -4.86 -13.25
CA GLY A 139 19.50 -6.10 -12.47
C GLY A 139 20.24 -5.97 -11.12
N GLY A 140 20.72 -4.77 -10.78
CA GLY A 140 21.26 -4.42 -9.47
C GLY A 140 20.61 -3.14 -8.93
N VAL A 141 20.56 -3.00 -7.61
CA VAL A 141 20.03 -1.77 -6.98
C VAL A 141 21.04 -0.66 -7.14
N VAL A 142 20.61 0.46 -7.71
CA VAL A 142 21.41 1.69 -7.83
C VAL A 142 20.61 2.84 -7.21
N ASP A 143 21.21 3.52 -6.24
CA ASP A 143 20.70 4.76 -5.66
C ASP A 143 21.38 5.94 -6.35
N ASP A 144 20.59 6.93 -6.74
CA ASP A 144 21.03 8.23 -7.28
C ASP A 144 20.66 9.34 -6.27
N PRO A 145 21.52 9.59 -5.27
CA PRO A 145 21.29 10.60 -4.25
C PRO A 145 21.68 12.00 -4.70
N ILE A 146 20.78 12.98 -4.52
CA ILE A 146 21.04 14.40 -4.72
C ILE A 146 20.98 15.12 -3.37
N ASP A 147 22.13 15.54 -2.89
CA ASP A 147 22.27 16.30 -1.65
C ASP A 147 21.55 17.65 -1.74
N ARG A 148 21.07 18.18 -0.60
CA ARG A 148 20.30 19.42 -0.54
C ARG A 148 20.94 20.62 -1.24
N ALA A 149 22.28 20.73 -1.17
CA ALA A 149 23.03 21.79 -1.85
C ALA A 149 22.96 21.72 -3.39
N SER A 150 22.55 20.57 -3.96
CA SER A 150 22.40 20.34 -5.40
C SER A 150 20.94 20.26 -5.85
N TRP A 151 20.00 20.63 -4.99
CA TRP A 151 18.59 20.77 -5.38
C TRP A 151 18.44 21.87 -6.44
N ASN A 152 17.71 21.57 -7.52
CA ASN A 152 17.73 22.36 -8.76
C ASN A 152 16.56 23.35 -8.90
N VAL A 153 15.64 23.40 -7.93
CA VAL A 153 14.53 24.38 -7.92
C VAL A 153 14.60 25.25 -6.68
N ASP A 154 14.57 24.64 -5.50
CA ASP A 154 14.63 25.34 -4.23
C ASP A 154 15.42 24.51 -3.21
N PRO A 155 16.60 24.96 -2.74
CA PRO A 155 17.37 24.28 -1.69
C PRO A 155 16.66 24.20 -0.34
N LEU A 156 15.56 24.96 -0.17
CA LEU A 156 14.78 25.12 1.05
C LEU A 156 15.63 25.52 2.25
N ASP A 157 16.74 26.23 2.07
CA ASP A 157 17.64 26.71 3.14
C ASP A 157 17.48 28.22 3.41
N GLY A 158 16.40 28.82 2.90
CA GLY A 158 16.13 30.26 2.92
C GLY A 158 16.75 31.04 1.76
N SER A 159 17.62 30.44 0.93
CA SER A 159 18.23 31.11 -0.24
C SER A 159 17.42 30.93 -1.54
N GLY A 160 16.52 29.95 -1.58
CA GLY A 160 15.74 29.61 -2.76
C GLY A 160 14.56 30.55 -3.05
N PRO A 161 13.90 30.38 -4.22
CA PRO A 161 12.82 31.25 -4.66
C PRO A 161 11.62 31.36 -3.70
N SER A 162 11.35 30.32 -2.90
CA SER A 162 10.28 30.34 -1.89
C SER A 162 10.65 31.13 -0.62
N GLY A 163 11.94 31.34 -0.36
CA GLY A 163 12.45 31.87 0.92
C GLY A 163 12.23 30.91 2.11
N MET A 164 11.75 29.69 1.87
CA MET A 164 11.48 28.71 2.92
C MET A 164 12.79 28.12 3.47
N ASN A 165 12.86 27.97 4.80
CA ASN A 165 13.90 27.17 5.45
C ASN A 165 13.30 25.91 6.07
N LEU A 166 13.55 24.75 5.46
CA LEU A 166 13.11 23.45 5.94
C LEU A 166 13.96 23.00 7.13
N ASP A 167 13.27 22.75 8.25
CA ASP A 167 13.82 22.13 9.46
C ASP A 167 13.28 20.69 9.61
N PRO A 168 14.07 19.64 9.29
CA PRO A 168 13.65 18.23 9.39
C PRO A 168 13.42 17.76 10.84
N THR A 169 13.82 18.55 11.85
CA THR A 169 13.52 18.27 13.26
C THR A 169 12.08 18.58 13.64
N LYS A 170 11.33 19.26 12.75
CA LYS A 170 9.90 19.59 12.90
C LYS A 170 9.03 18.70 12.01
N ALA A 171 7.73 18.70 12.29
CA ALA A 171 6.74 18.02 11.46
C ALA A 171 6.58 18.78 10.14
N ASN A 172 6.86 18.10 9.03
CA ASN A 172 6.70 18.64 7.70
C ASN A 172 5.88 17.67 6.85
N ILE A 173 5.16 18.21 5.88
CA ILE A 173 4.44 17.44 4.87
C ILE A 173 5.30 17.42 3.61
N TYR A 174 5.77 16.24 3.26
CA TYR A 174 6.58 15.97 2.08
C TYR A 174 5.68 15.46 0.97
N TRP A 175 5.99 15.83 -0.27
CA TRP A 175 5.30 15.29 -1.42
C TRP A 175 6.25 15.00 -2.56
N PHE A 176 5.74 14.17 -3.45
CA PHE A 176 6.29 14.01 -4.77
C PHE A 176 5.18 13.60 -5.72
N ASP A 177 5.28 14.04 -6.96
CA ASP A 177 4.46 13.55 -8.06
C ASP A 177 5.31 12.83 -9.08
N ILE A 178 4.72 11.76 -9.61
CA ILE A 178 5.42 10.81 -10.45
C ILE A 178 4.68 10.75 -11.78
N GLU A 179 5.34 11.26 -12.82
CA GLU A 179 5.07 10.87 -14.19
C GLU A 179 6.01 9.71 -14.50
N TRP A 180 5.48 8.49 -14.51
CA TRP A 180 6.30 7.32 -14.85
C TRP A 180 6.43 7.18 -16.35
N LEU A 181 5.48 6.53 -17.03
CA LEU A 181 5.59 6.16 -18.46
C LEU A 181 7.00 5.65 -18.86
N GLY A 182 7.75 5.09 -17.89
CA GLY A 182 9.16 4.77 -18.00
C GLY A 182 10.15 5.95 -17.93
N VAL A 183 9.83 7.13 -18.49
CA VAL A 183 10.80 8.23 -18.72
C VAL A 183 10.28 9.63 -18.40
N GLY A 184 9.12 9.74 -17.74
CA GLY A 184 8.52 11.01 -17.35
C GLY A 184 9.25 11.70 -16.20
N ARG A 185 8.81 12.92 -15.83
CA ARG A 185 9.42 13.70 -14.76
C ARG A 185 9.00 13.23 -13.36
N VAL A 186 9.81 13.54 -12.36
CA VAL A 186 9.45 13.39 -10.94
C VAL A 186 9.74 14.67 -10.21
N ARG A 187 8.73 15.29 -9.58
CA ARG A 187 8.96 16.43 -8.67
C ARG A 187 8.95 15.95 -7.24
N MET A 188 9.76 16.60 -6.42
CA MET A 188 9.79 16.41 -4.97
C MET A 188 9.73 17.75 -4.27
N GLY A 189 9.10 17.79 -3.11
CA GLY A 189 8.92 19.03 -2.38
C GLY A 189 8.34 18.87 -0.99
N VAL A 190 8.07 20.00 -0.36
CA VAL A 190 7.37 20.11 0.92
C VAL A 190 6.22 21.10 0.79
N TRP A 191 5.20 20.99 1.64
CA TRP A 191 4.23 22.07 1.78
C TRP A 191 4.85 23.24 2.53
N GLY A 192 4.71 24.43 1.95
CA GLY A 192 5.04 25.69 2.58
C GLY A 192 4.07 26.04 3.71
N PRO A 193 4.48 26.95 4.61
CA PRO A 193 3.62 27.42 5.72
C PRO A 193 2.39 28.20 5.24
N ASP A 194 2.38 28.66 3.99
CA ASP A 194 1.26 29.31 3.30
C ASP A 194 0.26 28.33 2.67
N GLY A 195 0.49 27.02 2.83
CA GLY A 195 -0.34 25.95 2.27
C GLY A 195 -0.06 25.65 0.80
N GLN A 196 0.99 26.23 0.20
CA GLN A 196 1.36 25.95 -1.19
C GLN A 196 2.44 24.87 -1.29
N PRO A 197 2.38 23.97 -2.29
CA PRO A 197 3.45 23.01 -2.52
C PRO A 197 4.71 23.71 -3.05
N VAL A 198 5.82 23.62 -2.33
CA VAL A 198 7.13 24.12 -2.75
C VAL A 198 7.94 22.97 -3.32
N VAL A 199 8.32 23.07 -4.60
CA VAL A 199 9.18 22.08 -5.28
C VAL A 199 10.63 22.36 -4.88
N CYS A 200 11.34 21.36 -4.37
CA CYS A 200 12.76 21.47 -4.07
C CYS A 200 13.64 20.93 -5.20
N HIS A 201 13.30 19.76 -5.74
CA HIS A 201 14.07 19.10 -6.78
C HIS A 201 13.18 18.43 -7.83
N VAL A 202 13.66 18.39 -9.06
CA VAL A 202 13.02 17.71 -10.19
C VAL A 202 14.01 16.77 -10.86
N PHE A 203 13.65 15.49 -10.94
CA PHE A 203 14.34 14.52 -11.79
C PHE A 203 13.73 14.58 -13.20
N GLU A 204 14.50 15.10 -14.13
CA GLU A 204 14.15 15.11 -15.56
C GLU A 204 14.73 13.86 -16.23
N ASN A 205 13.84 12.94 -16.63
CA ASN A 205 14.25 11.62 -17.14
C ASN A 205 14.11 11.52 -18.68
N ALA A 206 13.33 12.42 -19.29
CA ALA A 206 13.10 12.43 -20.72
C ALA A 206 14.40 12.73 -21.47
N ASN A 207 14.72 11.91 -22.48
CA ASN A 207 15.96 12.03 -23.26
C ASN A 207 17.26 11.96 -22.44
N ALA A 208 17.20 11.51 -21.17
CA ALA A 208 18.36 11.37 -20.29
C ALA A 208 18.89 9.92 -20.23
N PHE A 209 18.01 8.93 -20.42
CA PHE A 209 18.35 7.51 -20.33
C PHE A 209 17.94 6.76 -21.60
N THR A 210 18.66 5.68 -21.90
CA THR A 210 18.30 4.73 -22.97
C THR A 210 17.27 3.68 -22.54
N THR A 211 16.92 3.68 -21.24
CA THR A 211 15.96 2.78 -20.60
C THR A 211 15.09 3.58 -19.62
N VAL A 212 14.16 2.91 -18.94
CA VAL A 212 13.30 3.54 -17.93
C VAL A 212 14.11 4.04 -16.73
N TYR A 213 13.67 5.11 -16.06
CA TYR A 213 14.40 5.61 -14.87
C TYR A 213 14.19 4.74 -13.62
N MET A 214 13.10 3.97 -13.58
CA MET A 214 12.84 2.91 -12.59
C MET A 214 11.97 1.81 -13.19
N THR A 215 12.17 0.57 -12.75
CA THR A 215 11.51 -0.63 -13.32
C THR A 215 9.99 -0.61 -13.15
N THR A 216 9.50 0.01 -12.08
CA THR A 216 8.07 0.09 -11.77
C THR A 216 7.76 1.33 -10.95
N ALA A 217 6.59 1.92 -11.18
CA ALA A 217 5.97 2.92 -10.31
C ALA A 217 4.89 2.33 -9.40
N ASN A 218 4.59 1.03 -9.52
CA ASN A 218 3.74 0.33 -8.55
C ASN A 218 4.58 0.08 -7.31
N LEU A 219 4.48 0.98 -6.32
CA LEU A 219 5.32 0.94 -5.13
C LEU A 219 4.47 1.09 -3.84
N PRO A 220 5.03 0.70 -2.69
CA PRO A 220 4.42 0.95 -1.41
C PRO A 220 4.91 2.28 -0.83
N ILE A 221 4.19 2.81 0.16
CA ILE A 221 4.77 3.83 1.03
C ILE A 221 5.68 3.14 2.04
N ARG A 222 6.84 3.72 2.31
CA ARG A 222 7.81 3.19 3.27
C ARG A 222 8.41 4.29 4.14
N TYR A 223 8.48 4.00 5.44
CA TYR A 223 9.25 4.71 6.46
C TYR A 223 10.33 3.75 6.98
N GLU A 224 11.59 4.18 6.99
CA GLU A 224 12.72 3.34 7.39
C GLU A 224 13.69 4.15 8.24
N ILE A 225 14.14 3.56 9.34
CA ILE A 225 15.23 4.08 10.16
C ILE A 225 16.22 2.95 10.45
N GLU A 226 17.50 3.23 10.30
CA GLU A 226 18.58 2.27 10.50
C GLU A 226 19.78 2.91 11.16
N ASN A 227 20.37 2.19 12.10
CA ASN A 227 21.65 2.51 12.69
C ASN A 227 22.76 1.76 11.92
N THR A 228 23.38 2.46 10.98
CA THR A 228 24.39 1.95 10.05
C THR A 228 25.79 1.80 10.66
N ALA A 229 26.07 2.43 11.80
CA ALA A 229 27.40 2.41 12.43
C ALA A 229 27.41 2.09 13.94
N GLY A 230 26.25 2.02 14.59
CA GLY A 230 26.11 1.95 16.04
C GLY A 230 26.29 3.30 16.75
N GLY A 231 26.23 3.29 18.07
CA GLY A 231 26.55 4.45 18.93
C GLY A 231 25.34 5.28 19.36
N SER A 232 24.63 5.89 18.42
CA SER A 232 23.52 6.81 18.75
C SER A 232 22.16 6.17 18.58
N ALA A 233 21.29 6.32 19.59
CA ALA A 233 19.87 6.04 19.43
C ALA A 233 19.20 7.15 18.62
N ALA A 234 18.16 6.79 17.87
CA ALA A 234 17.48 7.72 17.00
C ALA A 234 16.02 7.32 16.77
N THR A 235 15.22 8.31 16.38
CA THR A 235 13.80 8.14 16.12
C THR A 235 13.42 8.73 14.76
N LEU A 236 12.33 8.23 14.19
CA LEU A 236 11.65 8.75 13.01
C LEU A 236 10.15 8.72 13.32
N LYS A 237 9.47 9.86 13.21
CA LYS A 237 8.02 9.94 13.47
C LYS A 237 7.25 9.90 12.16
N GLN A 238 6.34 8.95 12.03
CA GLN A 238 5.34 8.87 10.97
C GLN A 238 4.02 9.46 11.49
N ILE A 239 3.38 10.35 10.72
CA ILE A 239 2.11 10.98 11.11
C ILE A 239 0.98 10.51 10.19
N CYS A 240 0.90 11.04 8.97
CA CYS A 240 -0.11 10.68 7.97
C CYS A 240 0.56 10.30 6.65
N SER A 241 -0.14 9.53 5.82
CA SER A 241 0.31 9.18 4.48
C SER A 241 -0.87 9.03 3.54
N THR A 242 -0.72 9.47 2.29
CA THR A 242 -1.71 9.23 1.23
C THR A 242 -1.06 9.06 -0.13
N VAL A 243 -1.70 8.27 -0.98
CA VAL A 243 -1.38 8.09 -2.40
C VAL A 243 -2.64 8.41 -3.20
N MET A 244 -2.48 9.27 -4.20
CA MET A 244 -3.56 9.72 -5.08
C MET A 244 -3.15 9.53 -6.54
N THR A 245 -4.13 9.21 -7.38
CA THR A 245 -4.01 9.33 -8.84
C THR A 245 -4.69 10.61 -9.27
N GLU A 246 -3.99 11.45 -10.03
CA GLU A 246 -4.54 12.68 -10.58
C GLU A 246 -5.19 12.38 -11.94
N GLY A 247 -6.46 11.99 -11.87
CA GLY A 247 -7.30 11.64 -13.01
C GLY A 247 -8.29 10.54 -12.64
N GLU A 248 -9.55 10.69 -13.01
CA GLU A 248 -10.65 9.78 -12.64
C GLU A 248 -10.29 8.31 -12.95
N SER A 249 -10.30 7.43 -11.95
CA SER A 249 -9.94 6.01 -12.10
C SER A 249 -10.97 5.15 -12.82
N GLY A 250 -11.91 5.78 -13.55
CA GLY A 250 -13.01 5.15 -14.26
C GLY A 250 -12.57 3.84 -14.93
N THR A 251 -13.20 2.75 -14.51
CA THR A 251 -12.94 1.34 -14.88
C THR A 251 -11.46 1.07 -15.18
N ILE A 252 -10.67 0.87 -14.10
CA ILE A 252 -9.31 0.31 -14.12
C ILE A 252 -9.12 -0.58 -15.35
N ALA A 253 -8.06 -0.34 -16.12
CA ALA A 253 -7.69 -1.18 -17.27
C ALA A 253 -7.72 -2.67 -16.88
N LYS A 254 -8.83 -3.34 -17.21
CA LYS A 254 -9.12 -4.78 -17.23
C LYS A 254 -8.63 -5.57 -15.99
N PRO A 255 -9.36 -5.55 -14.86
CA PRO A 255 -9.14 -6.56 -13.81
C PRO A 255 -9.26 -7.97 -14.40
N TYR A 256 -8.36 -8.87 -13.99
CA TYR A 256 -8.47 -10.28 -14.34
C TYR A 256 -9.37 -10.98 -13.32
N TYR A 257 -10.49 -11.52 -13.78
CA TYR A 257 -11.45 -12.20 -12.91
C TYR A 257 -11.14 -13.68 -12.83
N PHE A 258 -11.11 -14.20 -11.61
CA PHE A 258 -10.94 -15.62 -11.31
C PHE A 258 -11.95 -16.06 -10.26
N GLY A 259 -12.18 -17.37 -10.20
CA GLY A 259 -13.02 -17.98 -9.18
C GLY A 259 -12.56 -19.40 -8.89
N ALA A 260 -12.77 -19.84 -7.67
CA ALA A 260 -12.48 -21.20 -7.23
C ALA A 260 -13.58 -21.70 -6.29
N THR A 261 -13.78 -23.02 -6.28
CA THR A 261 -14.91 -23.65 -5.61
C THR A 261 -14.49 -24.90 -4.84
N ALA A 262 -15.05 -25.11 -3.64
CA ALA A 262 -15.03 -26.38 -2.93
C ALA A 262 -16.24 -27.21 -3.36
N THR A 263 -16.01 -28.25 -4.18
CA THR A 263 -17.08 -29.09 -4.73
C THR A 263 -17.52 -30.22 -3.78
N SER A 264 -16.66 -30.62 -2.84
CA SER A 264 -16.95 -31.63 -1.82
C SER A 264 -17.60 -31.02 -0.58
N ASN A 265 -18.58 -31.73 0.01
CA ASN A 265 -19.15 -31.34 1.32
C ASN A 265 -18.08 -31.40 2.40
N LEU A 266 -17.92 -30.32 3.16
CA LEU A 266 -17.17 -30.30 4.42
C LEU A 266 -18.16 -30.34 5.59
N ALA A 267 -17.96 -31.29 6.50
CA ALA A 267 -18.77 -31.44 7.70
C ALA A 267 -18.31 -30.45 8.79
N VAL A 268 -19.15 -29.48 9.11
CA VAL A 268 -18.88 -28.40 10.07
C VAL A 268 -19.64 -28.65 11.37
N THR A 269 -18.91 -28.76 12.48
CA THR A 269 -19.47 -28.88 13.85
C THR A 269 -19.08 -27.71 14.75
N THR A 270 -17.83 -27.25 14.61
CA THR A 270 -17.29 -26.07 15.29
C THR A 270 -16.83 -25.04 14.28
N ARG A 271 -16.56 -23.82 14.76
CA ARG A 271 -16.02 -22.72 13.96
C ARG A 271 -14.75 -23.16 13.21
N GLN A 272 -14.83 -23.24 11.88
CA GLN A 272 -13.71 -23.64 11.03
C GLN A 272 -13.79 -22.99 9.64
N ALA A 273 -12.65 -22.72 9.03
CA ALA A 273 -12.53 -22.32 7.64
C ALA A 273 -13.00 -23.44 6.71
N VAL A 274 -13.90 -23.11 5.79
CA VAL A 274 -14.42 -24.00 4.75
C VAL A 274 -13.76 -23.75 3.40
N PHE A 275 -13.35 -22.51 3.15
CA PHE A 275 -12.70 -22.11 1.91
C PHE A 275 -11.86 -20.86 2.14
N SER A 276 -10.63 -20.83 1.64
CA SER A 276 -9.75 -19.67 1.79
C SER A 276 -9.02 -19.36 0.50
N ILE A 277 -8.68 -18.09 0.30
CA ILE A 277 -7.78 -17.62 -0.75
C ILE A 277 -6.59 -16.89 -0.12
N ARG A 278 -5.44 -16.96 -0.78
CA ARG A 278 -4.27 -16.14 -0.45
C ARG A 278 -3.41 -15.91 -1.70
N PRO A 279 -2.62 -14.83 -1.77
CA PRO A 279 -1.69 -14.63 -2.87
C PRO A 279 -0.56 -15.65 -2.83
N ARG A 280 -0.10 -16.13 -3.99
CA ARG A 280 1.14 -16.93 -4.10
C ARG A 280 2.33 -16.05 -3.75
N THR A 281 3.42 -16.66 -3.27
CA THR A 281 4.68 -15.94 -2.99
C THR A 281 5.32 -15.37 -4.25
N THR A 282 5.22 -16.10 -5.37
CA THR A 282 5.74 -15.67 -6.67
C THR A 282 4.70 -15.82 -7.78
N PHE A 283 4.77 -14.93 -8.76
CA PHE A 283 3.98 -14.98 -10.00
C PHE A 283 4.88 -14.55 -11.16
N GLN A 284 4.95 -15.38 -12.22
CA GLN A 284 5.85 -15.18 -13.37
C GLN A 284 7.32 -14.89 -12.98
N GLY A 285 7.83 -15.59 -11.95
CA GLY A 285 9.22 -15.45 -11.49
C GLY A 285 9.51 -14.21 -10.64
N LEU A 286 8.50 -13.37 -10.36
CA LEU A 286 8.62 -12.19 -9.51
C LEU A 286 7.85 -12.37 -8.21
N THR A 287 8.27 -11.68 -7.14
CA THR A 287 7.50 -11.60 -5.89
C THR A 287 6.13 -11.01 -6.18
N ASN A 288 5.07 -11.66 -5.70
CA ASN A 288 3.71 -11.24 -5.98
C ASN A 288 3.33 -9.97 -5.19
N ARG A 289 3.06 -8.88 -5.91
CA ARG A 289 2.60 -7.59 -5.35
C ARG A 289 1.23 -7.17 -5.89
N ILE A 290 0.50 -8.12 -6.48
CA ILE A 290 -0.79 -7.89 -7.13
C ILE A 290 -1.87 -7.69 -6.08
N ARG A 291 -2.71 -6.67 -6.26
CA ARG A 291 -3.88 -6.45 -5.40
C ARG A 291 -4.98 -7.42 -5.76
N VAL A 292 -5.47 -8.16 -4.77
CA VAL A 292 -6.60 -9.09 -4.89
C VAL A 292 -7.83 -8.44 -4.27
N VAL A 293 -8.91 -8.33 -5.04
CA VAL A 293 -10.19 -7.73 -4.60
C VAL A 293 -11.28 -8.79 -4.69
N PRO A 294 -11.78 -9.32 -3.55
CA PRO A 294 -12.92 -10.23 -3.52
C PRO A 294 -14.13 -9.57 -4.18
N GLN A 295 -14.89 -10.34 -4.96
CA GLN A 295 -16.08 -9.87 -5.67
C GLN A 295 -17.33 -10.50 -5.07
N ASP A 296 -17.43 -11.82 -5.16
CA ASP A 296 -18.61 -12.58 -4.76
C ASP A 296 -18.24 -13.81 -3.94
N ILE A 297 -19.13 -14.16 -3.01
CA ILE A 297 -19.05 -15.38 -2.22
C ILE A 297 -20.28 -16.23 -2.53
N GLY A 298 -20.04 -17.49 -2.87
CA GLY A 298 -21.07 -18.51 -3.01
C GLY A 298 -20.97 -19.49 -1.85
N MET A 299 -22.11 -19.88 -1.29
CA MET A 299 -22.13 -20.93 -0.26
C MET A 299 -23.40 -21.76 -0.35
N ILE A 300 -23.27 -23.06 -0.12
CA ILE A 300 -24.36 -24.02 -0.12
C ILE A 300 -24.27 -24.83 1.17
N VAL A 301 -25.38 -24.92 1.89
CA VAL A 301 -25.52 -25.71 3.12
C VAL A 301 -26.64 -26.72 2.92
N THR A 302 -26.34 -28.00 3.11
CA THR A 302 -27.24 -29.10 2.67
C THR A 302 -27.94 -29.86 3.80
N THR A 303 -27.45 -29.77 5.04
CA THR A 303 -28.00 -30.57 6.17
C THR A 303 -28.63 -29.72 7.27
N ASN A 304 -27.86 -28.84 7.91
CA ASN A 304 -28.31 -28.03 9.04
C ASN A 304 -27.84 -26.59 8.86
N ASP A 305 -28.60 -25.64 9.40
CA ASP A 305 -28.27 -24.21 9.34
C ASP A 305 -26.88 -23.92 9.90
N ALA A 306 -26.15 -23.03 9.23
CA ALA A 306 -24.82 -22.60 9.61
C ALA A 306 -24.73 -21.08 9.66
N LEU A 307 -23.95 -20.56 10.62
CA LEU A 307 -23.44 -19.20 10.59
C LEU A 307 -22.22 -19.18 9.67
N TRP A 308 -22.12 -18.18 8.79
CA TRP A 308 -20.91 -17.90 8.04
C TRP A 308 -20.29 -16.58 8.44
N GLU A 309 -18.97 -16.53 8.32
CA GLU A 309 -18.14 -15.37 8.58
C GLU A 309 -17.10 -15.25 7.48
N LEU A 310 -16.83 -14.04 7.01
CA LEU A 310 -15.67 -13.72 6.19
C LEU A 310 -14.58 -13.20 7.12
N VAL A 311 -13.50 -13.95 7.27
CA VAL A 311 -12.42 -13.66 8.22
C VAL A 311 -11.15 -13.27 7.47
N TYR A 312 -10.65 -12.07 7.74
CA TYR A 312 -9.40 -11.53 7.22
C TYR A 312 -8.23 -11.93 8.12
N ASN A 313 -7.18 -12.46 7.51
CA ASN A 313 -5.93 -12.91 8.12
C ASN A 313 -6.10 -13.83 9.36
N PRO A 314 -6.85 -14.94 9.27
CA PRO A 314 -6.93 -15.88 10.39
C PRO A 314 -5.62 -16.68 10.55
N THR A 315 -5.34 -17.06 11.78
CA THR A 315 -4.26 -18.02 12.08
C THR A 315 -4.82 -19.43 11.99
N PHE A 316 -4.33 -20.23 11.04
CA PHE A 316 -4.68 -21.65 10.95
C PHE A 316 -3.88 -22.45 11.98
N THR A 317 -4.57 -23.30 12.74
CA THR A 317 -3.94 -24.19 13.72
C THR A 317 -3.37 -25.46 13.08
N GLY A 318 -3.94 -25.88 11.94
CA GLY A 318 -3.40 -26.92 11.08
C GLY A 318 -2.54 -26.37 9.93
N ALA A 319 -2.17 -27.24 9.00
CA ALA A 319 -1.46 -26.88 7.76
C ALA A 319 -2.40 -27.08 6.56
N PRO A 320 -3.20 -26.06 6.18
CA PRO A 320 -4.07 -26.17 5.01
C PRO A 320 -3.27 -26.47 3.75
N ALA A 321 -3.79 -27.36 2.90
CA ALA A 321 -3.24 -27.60 1.57
C ALA A 321 -3.73 -26.51 0.62
N TRP A 322 -2.79 -25.87 -0.09
CA TRP A 322 -3.08 -24.81 -1.04
C TRP A 322 -2.90 -25.31 -2.47
N SER A 323 -3.80 -24.88 -3.35
CA SER A 323 -3.81 -25.22 -4.77
C SER A 323 -3.88 -23.95 -5.59
N ASP A 324 -3.15 -23.94 -6.70
CA ASP A 324 -3.18 -22.84 -7.65
C ASP A 324 -4.58 -22.67 -8.25
N ALA A 325 -5.16 -21.47 -8.15
CA ALA A 325 -6.45 -21.18 -8.80
C ALA A 325 -6.36 -21.32 -10.33
N ASN A 326 -5.22 -20.90 -10.89
CA ASN A 326 -4.84 -21.15 -12.27
C ASN A 326 -3.31 -21.05 -12.39
N THR A 327 -2.65 -22.13 -12.82
CA THR A 327 -1.19 -22.24 -12.82
C THR A 327 -0.50 -21.21 -13.72
N ALA A 328 -1.12 -20.80 -14.83
CA ALA A 328 -0.52 -19.89 -15.81
C ALA A 328 -0.91 -18.42 -15.58
N ASN A 329 -2.15 -18.18 -15.17
CA ASN A 329 -2.77 -16.85 -15.30
C ASN A 329 -3.14 -16.19 -13.98
N SER A 330 -3.32 -16.91 -12.88
CA SER A 330 -3.74 -16.35 -11.57
C SER A 330 -2.56 -16.26 -10.62
N SER A 331 -2.49 -15.18 -9.84
CA SER A 331 -1.50 -14.99 -8.79
C SER A 331 -2.00 -15.46 -7.41
N VAL A 332 -3.17 -16.10 -7.37
CA VAL A 332 -3.84 -16.56 -6.14
C VAL A 332 -3.84 -18.09 -6.07
N GLU A 333 -3.74 -18.58 -4.84
CA GLU A 333 -3.96 -19.97 -4.47
C GLU A 333 -5.15 -20.05 -3.50
N TYR A 334 -5.82 -21.19 -3.50
CA TYR A 334 -7.00 -21.43 -2.66
C TYR A 334 -6.83 -22.73 -1.87
N SER A 335 -7.53 -22.81 -0.74
CA SER A 335 -7.63 -23.98 0.11
C SER A 335 -9.10 -24.32 0.33
N THR A 336 -9.44 -25.60 0.20
CA THR A 336 -10.78 -26.13 0.49
C THR A 336 -10.87 -26.72 1.90
N HIS A 337 -9.80 -26.63 2.68
CA HIS A 337 -9.71 -27.12 4.08
C HIS A 337 -10.19 -28.57 4.27
N THR A 338 -10.07 -29.41 3.23
CA THR A 338 -10.42 -30.83 3.30
C THR A 338 -9.43 -31.58 4.20
N GLY A 339 -9.95 -32.33 5.18
CA GLY A 339 -9.15 -33.10 6.16
C GLY A 339 -9.34 -32.64 7.62
N ALA A 340 -9.25 -33.57 8.56
CA ALA A 340 -9.44 -33.29 9.99
C ALA A 340 -8.36 -32.32 10.50
N GLY A 341 -8.78 -31.20 11.12
CA GLY A 341 -7.87 -30.20 11.69
C GLY A 341 -7.37 -29.11 10.74
N ASN A 342 -7.63 -29.22 9.42
CA ASN A 342 -7.13 -28.26 8.43
C ASN A 342 -7.93 -26.95 8.37
N GLY A 343 -9.12 -26.89 8.96
CA GLY A 343 -9.98 -25.70 8.99
C GLY A 343 -9.97 -24.93 10.31
N ALA A 344 -9.39 -25.47 11.39
CA ALA A 344 -9.48 -24.82 12.69
C ALA A 344 -8.67 -23.51 12.72
N ILE A 345 -9.33 -22.40 13.07
CA ILE A 345 -8.74 -21.06 13.05
C ILE A 345 -8.79 -20.38 14.42
N THR A 346 -7.80 -19.53 14.68
CA THR A 346 -7.77 -18.59 15.80
C THR A 346 -7.45 -17.18 15.27
N GLY A 347 -7.90 -16.16 15.99
CA GLY A 347 -7.71 -14.76 15.58
C GLY A 347 -8.39 -14.40 14.25
N GLY A 348 -7.81 -13.43 13.56
CA GLY A 348 -8.39 -12.80 12.37
C GLY A 348 -9.46 -11.77 12.67
N ILE A 349 -9.80 -10.96 11.68
CA ILE A 349 -10.85 -9.93 11.77
C ILE A 349 -12.07 -10.43 11.01
N VAL A 350 -13.24 -10.49 11.67
CA VAL A 350 -14.51 -10.81 11.01
C VAL A 350 -14.97 -9.57 10.23
N VAL A 351 -14.92 -9.64 8.90
CA VAL A 351 -15.26 -8.53 7.99
C VAL A 351 -16.74 -8.57 7.58
N ALA A 352 -17.32 -9.75 7.50
CA ALA A 352 -18.74 -9.94 7.21
C ALA A 352 -19.26 -11.19 7.93
N THR A 353 -20.56 -11.23 8.22
CA THR A 353 -21.21 -12.39 8.82
C THR A 353 -22.65 -12.52 8.32
N GLY A 354 -23.20 -13.72 8.35
CA GLY A 354 -24.58 -13.97 8.01
C GLY A 354 -25.02 -15.39 8.31
N PHE A 355 -26.31 -15.65 8.17
CA PHE A 355 -26.88 -16.97 8.33
C PHE A 355 -27.08 -17.67 7.00
N ALA A 356 -26.79 -18.96 6.99
CA ALA A 356 -27.02 -19.86 5.88
C ALA A 356 -27.98 -20.98 6.27
N PRO A 357 -29.26 -20.87 5.88
CA PRO A 357 -30.23 -21.91 6.15
C PRO A 357 -29.92 -23.15 5.31
N ALA A 358 -30.20 -24.32 5.88
CA ALA A 358 -30.21 -25.57 5.14
C ALA A 358 -31.37 -25.55 4.14
N ALA A 359 -31.05 -25.57 2.85
CA ALA A 359 -32.06 -25.61 1.80
C ALA A 359 -31.71 -26.71 0.80
N GLN A 360 -32.61 -27.70 0.66
CA GLN A 360 -32.59 -28.58 -0.51
C GLN A 360 -33.11 -27.80 -1.72
N GLY A 361 -32.22 -27.13 -2.45
CA GLY A 361 -32.53 -26.61 -3.80
C GLY A 361 -32.62 -25.09 -3.97
N SER A 362 -32.27 -24.27 -2.97
CA SER A 362 -32.23 -22.80 -3.13
C SER A 362 -30.79 -22.28 -3.10
N PHE A 363 -30.35 -21.67 -4.21
CA PHE A 363 -29.13 -20.87 -4.25
C PHE A 363 -29.34 -19.62 -3.39
N ALA A 364 -28.77 -19.57 -2.19
CA ALA A 364 -28.56 -18.30 -1.52
C ALA A 364 -27.36 -17.62 -2.21
N LYS A 365 -27.63 -16.79 -3.23
CA LYS A 365 -26.63 -15.85 -3.72
C LYS A 365 -26.46 -14.81 -2.62
N TYR A 366 -25.42 -14.97 -1.80
CA TYR A 366 -24.97 -13.89 -0.92
C TYR A 366 -24.24 -12.90 -1.82
N GLU A 367 -25.01 -12.09 -2.55
CA GLU A 367 -24.46 -10.91 -3.20
C GLU A 367 -23.90 -10.03 -2.08
N ALA A 368 -22.58 -10.01 -1.99
CA ALA A 368 -21.82 -8.95 -1.37
C ALA A 368 -22.10 -7.67 -2.16
N LYS A 369 -23.30 -7.08 -2.00
CA LYS A 369 -23.71 -5.84 -2.66
C LYS A 369 -22.72 -4.75 -2.24
N GLY A 370 -21.76 -4.45 -3.11
CA GLY A 370 -20.79 -3.36 -2.98
C GLY A 370 -19.91 -3.42 -1.73
N PHE A 371 -19.27 -4.55 -1.42
CA PHE A 371 -18.13 -4.49 -0.51
C PHE A 371 -16.97 -3.76 -1.22
N ASP A 372 -16.78 -2.48 -0.91
CA ASP A 372 -15.50 -1.81 -1.16
C ASP A 372 -14.49 -2.43 -0.18
N PHE A 373 -13.96 -3.60 -0.53
CA PHE A 373 -13.06 -4.36 0.32
C PHE A 373 -11.71 -3.65 0.39
N LYS A 374 -11.50 -2.90 1.47
CA LYS A 374 -10.30 -2.08 1.70
C LYS A 374 -9.14 -2.84 2.34
N TYR A 375 -9.36 -4.04 2.86
CA TYR A 375 -8.31 -4.82 3.52
C TYR A 375 -7.33 -5.41 2.49
N PRO A 376 -6.01 -5.21 2.63
CA PRO A 376 -5.04 -5.65 1.63
C PRO A 376 -4.83 -7.17 1.68
N ILE A 377 -5.14 -7.86 0.58
CA ILE A 377 -4.82 -9.29 0.42
C ILE A 377 -3.53 -9.38 -0.39
N THR A 378 -2.40 -9.22 0.29
CA THR A 378 -1.06 -9.19 -0.32
C THR A 378 -0.05 -9.99 0.50
N LEU A 379 1.22 -9.99 0.08
CA LEU A 379 2.34 -10.50 0.87
C LEU A 379 2.88 -9.41 1.81
N ASP A 380 3.52 -9.82 2.90
CA ASP A 380 4.34 -8.95 3.74
C ASP A 380 5.50 -8.29 2.98
N LEU A 381 6.18 -7.33 3.62
CA LEU A 381 7.26 -6.57 2.98
C LEU A 381 8.38 -7.48 2.43
N ASN A 382 8.64 -8.62 3.07
CA ASN A 382 9.63 -9.61 2.63
C ASN A 382 9.15 -10.53 1.51
N GLY A 383 7.85 -10.53 1.19
CA GLY A 383 7.30 -11.37 0.14
C GLY A 383 7.20 -12.85 0.53
N ALA A 384 7.20 -13.14 1.83
CA ALA A 384 7.26 -14.49 2.39
C ALA A 384 5.92 -14.90 2.99
N ASN A 385 5.21 -13.97 3.64
CA ASN A 385 4.01 -14.27 4.41
C ASN A 385 2.76 -13.74 3.70
N PRO A 386 1.96 -14.63 3.07
CA PRO A 386 0.71 -14.24 2.42
C PRO A 386 -0.42 -14.01 3.43
N ILE A 387 -1.18 -12.93 3.22
CA ILE A 387 -2.41 -12.66 3.96
C ILE A 387 -3.55 -13.47 3.35
N ALA A 388 -4.23 -14.26 4.18
CA ALA A 388 -5.35 -15.09 3.76
C ALA A 388 -6.71 -14.43 4.04
N LEU A 389 -7.68 -14.69 3.17
CA LEU A 389 -9.09 -14.41 3.39
C LEU A 389 -9.85 -15.73 3.43
N SER A 390 -10.62 -15.96 4.49
CA SER A 390 -11.27 -17.24 4.74
C SER A 390 -12.78 -17.09 4.93
N ILE A 391 -13.54 -17.93 4.25
CA ILE A 391 -14.94 -18.20 4.58
C ILE A 391 -14.92 -19.22 5.71
N VAL A 392 -15.50 -18.86 6.83
CA VAL A 392 -15.54 -19.64 8.07
C VAL A 392 -16.99 -19.96 8.37
N CYS A 393 -17.26 -21.20 8.76
CA CYS A 393 -18.60 -21.63 9.13
C CYS A 393 -18.63 -22.22 10.53
N THR A 394 -19.77 -22.03 11.19
CA THR A 394 -20.11 -22.63 12.48
C THR A 394 -21.52 -23.20 12.39
N SER A 395 -21.72 -24.48 12.70
CA SER A 395 -23.07 -25.05 12.75
C SER A 395 -23.83 -24.54 13.98
N LEU A 396 -25.13 -24.28 13.84
CA LEU A 396 -25.93 -23.75 14.95
C LEU A 396 -26.46 -24.84 15.89
N ASN A 397 -26.83 -26.01 15.34
CA ASN A 397 -27.49 -27.07 16.11
C ASN A 397 -26.75 -28.41 16.00
N ASN A 398 -26.57 -28.90 14.77
CA ASN A 398 -25.96 -30.19 14.44
C ASN A 398 -25.03 -30.02 13.23
N THR A 399 -24.20 -31.03 12.96
CA THR A 399 -23.24 -31.03 11.85
C THR A 399 -23.84 -30.51 10.53
N ALA A 400 -23.30 -29.41 10.04
CA ALA A 400 -23.70 -28.77 8.78
C ALA A 400 -22.74 -29.18 7.66
N ASN A 401 -23.27 -29.71 6.56
CA ASN A 401 -22.48 -30.01 5.36
C ASN A 401 -22.47 -28.78 4.45
N VAL A 402 -21.29 -28.17 4.35
CA VAL A 402 -21.08 -26.89 3.67
C VAL A 402 -20.19 -27.06 2.44
N ARG A 403 -20.49 -26.28 1.39
CA ARG A 403 -19.62 -26.03 0.23
C ARG A 403 -19.56 -24.52 0.00
N ALA A 404 -18.40 -24.03 -0.43
CA ALA A 404 -18.21 -22.59 -0.66
C ALA A 404 -17.44 -22.32 -1.95
N ALA A 405 -17.60 -21.12 -2.46
CA ALA A 405 -16.97 -20.58 -3.65
C ALA A 405 -16.62 -19.13 -3.41
N LEU A 406 -15.52 -18.67 -4.02
CA LEU A 406 -15.13 -17.26 -3.95
C LEU A 406 -14.63 -16.81 -5.33
N ASN A 407 -15.13 -15.66 -5.76
CA ASN A 407 -14.68 -14.97 -6.98
C ASN A 407 -13.90 -13.72 -6.59
N TRP A 408 -12.84 -13.42 -7.31
CA TRP A 408 -12.00 -12.26 -7.07
C TRP A 408 -11.49 -11.62 -8.36
N ALA A 409 -11.12 -10.36 -8.26
CA ALA A 409 -10.42 -9.62 -9.28
C ALA A 409 -8.94 -9.46 -8.89
N GLU A 410 -8.05 -9.68 -9.84
CA GLU A 410 -6.62 -9.40 -9.71
C GLU A 410 -6.27 -8.12 -10.49
N ILE A 411 -5.77 -7.11 -9.79
CA ILE A 411 -5.39 -5.81 -10.35
C ILE A 411 -3.87 -5.78 -10.50
N ARG A 412 -3.40 -5.90 -11.76
CA ARG A 412 -1.99 -5.96 -12.14
C ARG A 412 -1.53 -4.70 -12.85
#